data_AF-A0A7C5MR60-F1
#
_entry.id   AF-A0A7C5MR60-F1
#
_cell.length_a   1.000
_cell.length_b   1.000
_cell.length_c   1.000
_cell.angle_alpha   90.00
_cell.angle_beta   90.00
_cell.angle_gamma   90.00
#
_symmetry.space_group_name_H-M   'P 1'
#
loop_
_entity.id
_entity.type
_entity.pdbx_description
1 polymer ?
#
loop_
_entity_poly.entity_id
_entity_poly.type
_entity_poly.pdbx_seq_one_letter_code
_entity_poly.pdbx_strand_id
1 'polypeptide(L)'
;MKKIYIIDVTNRDGVQTAHLGLSKLQKTMINHYLNKMGIFQSEAGFPTTSHEVNYLNANIKLAKKKVLYPIRLSGWMRAIPDDVELAFKNVPGIEHINISISTSEQMIVGKFLGKMRFKDVLWSMVDALKLAKQKGIKSIGVNAEDASRTKVKNLIEFAATAKENGADRIRYCDTLGFDSPFTIYEKIYKIAKEVKIPIELHCHNDLGMAVACSVAGAKAAIDAGVDAYINTTVNGMGERAGNADLVSTILAIKYADGFTGRYTLDENINLKMAWKICHYASYAFGVPIPINQVGVGKNAFAHASGIHVDGALKDRRNYELYDFEELGRGEPEIVETGRMILMGEYSGIKGLRNVYGKMAIKFKDDEEARKVLTLARYANVENQLPLTDEELIFIAEHPDEVKELLTLTP
;
A
#
# COMPACT_ATOMS: atom_id res chain seq x y z
N MET A 1 13.84 7.94 19.93
CA MET A 1 12.78 8.83 19.41
C MET A 1 11.71 7.94 18.76
N LYS A 2 10.42 8.28 18.89
CA LYS A 2 9.35 7.52 18.21
C LYS A 2 9.30 7.86 16.73
N LYS A 3 8.92 6.91 15.88
CA LYS A 3 8.94 7.04 14.42
C LYS A 3 7.56 6.88 13.80
N ILE A 4 7.38 7.49 12.63
CA ILE A 4 6.25 7.30 11.73
C ILE A 4 6.68 6.36 10.60
N TYR A 5 5.96 5.25 10.44
CA TYR A 5 6.15 4.28 9.38
C TYR A 5 5.00 4.33 8.38
N ILE A 6 5.28 3.98 7.13
CA ILE A 6 4.25 3.87 6.08
C ILE A 6 3.96 2.41 5.79
N ILE A 7 2.67 2.04 5.85
CA ILE A 7 2.17 0.74 5.43
C ILE A 7 1.29 0.98 4.21
N ASP A 8 1.71 0.55 3.03
CA ASP A 8 0.89 0.73 1.84
C ASP A 8 -0.14 -0.39 1.73
N VAL A 9 -1.39 -0.01 1.42
CA VAL A 9 -2.53 -0.94 1.28
C VAL A 9 -3.08 -0.94 -0.15
N THR A 10 -2.33 -0.47 -1.15
CA THR A 10 -2.78 -0.41 -2.55
C THR A 10 -3.20 -1.78 -3.08
N ASN A 11 -2.43 -2.83 -2.74
CA ASN A 11 -2.70 -4.19 -3.18
C ASN A 11 -3.81 -4.92 -2.39
N ARG A 12 -4.36 -4.29 -1.34
CA ARG A 12 -5.49 -4.81 -0.56
C ARG A 12 -6.72 -3.92 -0.71
N ASP A 13 -6.64 -2.66 -0.28
CA ASP A 13 -7.72 -1.67 -0.33
C ASP A 13 -7.84 -1.03 -1.72
N GLY A 14 -6.71 -0.65 -2.32
CA GLY A 14 -6.70 0.00 -3.64
C GLY A 14 -7.36 -0.85 -4.73
N VAL A 15 -7.17 -2.17 -4.69
CA VAL A 15 -7.83 -3.12 -5.61
C VAL A 15 -9.31 -3.38 -5.31
N GLN A 16 -9.85 -2.88 -4.18
CA GLN A 16 -11.29 -2.89 -3.89
C GLN A 16 -12.01 -1.69 -4.53
N THR A 17 -11.29 -0.80 -5.23
CA THR A 17 -11.91 0.29 -5.99
C THR A 17 -12.87 -0.28 -7.02
N ALA A 18 -14.13 0.15 -6.97
CA ALA A 18 -15.17 -0.36 -7.85
C ALA A 18 -14.77 -0.18 -9.33
N HIS A 19 -15.03 -1.22 -10.14
CA HIS A 19 -14.72 -1.26 -11.58
C HIS A 19 -13.23 -1.29 -11.96
N LEU A 20 -12.33 -1.35 -10.99
CA LEU A 20 -10.90 -1.46 -11.24
C LEU A 20 -10.38 -2.84 -10.82
N GLY A 21 -9.26 -3.24 -11.42
CA GLY A 21 -8.58 -4.48 -11.09
C GLY A 21 -7.13 -4.40 -11.52
N LEU A 22 -6.30 -5.26 -10.93
CA LEU A 22 -4.91 -5.43 -11.30
C LEU A 22 -4.64 -6.92 -11.54
N SER A 23 -3.84 -7.22 -12.56
CA SER A 23 -3.28 -8.56 -12.72
C SER A 23 -2.35 -8.90 -11.56
N LYS A 24 -2.05 -10.19 -11.36
CA LYS A 24 -1.15 -10.61 -10.28
C LYS A 24 0.30 -10.15 -10.52
N LEU A 25 0.71 -10.02 -11.77
CA LEU A 25 1.98 -9.39 -12.12
C LEU A 25 1.97 -7.90 -11.75
N GLN A 26 0.92 -7.16 -12.11
CA GLN A 26 0.83 -5.73 -11.82
C GLN A 26 0.84 -5.44 -10.31
N LYS A 27 0.12 -6.24 -9.52
CA LYS A 27 0.17 -6.18 -8.05
C LYS A 27 1.60 -6.40 -7.53
N THR A 28 2.30 -7.38 -8.08
CA THR A 28 3.69 -7.69 -7.68
C THR A 28 4.64 -6.54 -8.04
N MET A 29 4.46 -5.91 -9.20
CA MET A 29 5.24 -4.74 -9.58
C MET A 29 4.98 -3.54 -8.65
N ILE A 30 3.76 -3.34 -8.16
CA ILE A 30 3.49 -2.33 -7.12
C ILE A 30 4.32 -2.64 -5.86
N ASN A 31 4.36 -3.89 -5.38
CA ASN A 31 5.22 -4.27 -4.25
C ASN A 31 6.70 -4.00 -4.54
N HIS A 32 7.16 -4.25 -5.76
CA HIS A 32 8.53 -3.97 -6.19
C HIS A 32 8.87 -2.48 -6.13
N TYR A 33 7.98 -1.62 -6.60
CA TYR A 33 8.17 -0.17 -6.53
C TYR A 33 8.07 0.37 -5.10
N LEU A 34 7.13 -0.13 -4.30
CA LEU A 34 7.04 0.19 -2.88
C LEU A 34 8.33 -0.19 -2.14
N ASN A 35 8.90 -1.36 -2.47
CA ASN A 35 10.18 -1.80 -1.91
C ASN A 35 11.32 -0.84 -2.28
N LYS A 36 11.44 -0.46 -3.56
CA LYS A 36 12.44 0.51 -4.02
C LYS A 36 12.26 1.90 -3.42
N MET A 37 11.02 2.27 -3.11
CA MET A 37 10.69 3.53 -2.42
C MET A 37 11.01 3.47 -0.93
N GLY A 38 11.32 2.29 -0.37
CA GLY A 38 11.65 2.12 1.04
C GLY A 38 10.42 2.13 1.96
N ILE A 39 9.25 1.75 1.44
CA ILE A 39 8.04 1.61 2.26
C ILE A 39 8.22 0.44 3.23
N PHE A 40 7.84 0.66 4.49
CA PHE A 40 8.09 -0.28 5.58
C PHE A 40 7.35 -1.61 5.39
N GLN A 41 6.09 -1.55 4.95
CA GLN A 41 5.25 -2.74 4.74
C GLN A 41 4.25 -2.52 3.61
N SER A 42 3.97 -3.58 2.87
CA SER A 42 2.83 -3.70 1.96
C SER A 42 1.81 -4.68 2.55
N GLU A 43 0.56 -4.25 2.69
CA GLU A 43 -0.57 -5.15 2.89
C GLU A 43 -0.90 -5.78 1.52
N ALA A 44 -0.26 -6.92 1.27
CA ALA A 44 -0.13 -7.49 -0.06
C ALA A 44 -1.45 -8.07 -0.60
N GLY A 45 -2.39 -8.47 0.26
CA GLY A 45 -3.70 -9.01 -0.15
C GLY A 45 -4.39 -9.85 0.93
N PHE A 46 -5.28 -10.73 0.47
CA PHE A 46 -6.20 -11.54 1.28
C PHE A 46 -5.81 -13.03 1.22
N PRO A 47 -5.09 -13.57 2.22
CA PRO A 47 -4.68 -14.98 2.23
C PRO A 47 -5.84 -15.97 2.32
N THR A 48 -7.04 -15.51 2.64
CA THR A 48 -8.26 -16.33 2.66
C THR A 48 -8.95 -16.44 1.30
N THR A 49 -8.53 -15.68 0.29
CA THR A 49 -9.17 -15.69 -1.04
C THR A 49 -8.38 -16.56 -2.03
N SER A 50 -9.02 -17.59 -2.59
CA SER A 50 -8.39 -18.65 -3.40
C SER A 50 -7.52 -18.11 -4.55
N HIS A 51 -8.04 -17.18 -5.35
CA HIS A 51 -7.32 -16.60 -6.48
C HIS A 51 -6.10 -15.73 -6.09
N GLU A 52 -5.89 -15.44 -4.79
CA GLU A 52 -4.73 -14.68 -4.31
C GLU A 52 -3.61 -15.58 -3.75
N VAL A 53 -3.89 -16.88 -3.58
CA VAL A 53 -2.98 -17.81 -2.92
C VAL A 53 -1.64 -17.90 -3.64
N ASN A 54 -1.65 -18.14 -4.95
CA ASN A 54 -0.40 -18.23 -5.73
C ASN A 54 0.32 -16.87 -5.78
N TYR A 55 -0.43 -15.77 -5.90
CA TYR A 55 0.13 -14.42 -5.88
C TYR A 55 0.89 -14.12 -4.57
N LEU A 56 0.29 -14.42 -3.41
CA LEU A 56 0.92 -14.20 -2.11
C LEU A 56 2.13 -15.12 -1.90
N ASN A 57 2.02 -16.40 -2.25
CA ASN A 57 3.14 -17.35 -2.11
C ASN A 57 4.33 -16.98 -3.01
N ALA A 58 4.09 -16.53 -4.25
CA ALA A 58 5.14 -16.05 -5.13
C ALA A 58 5.83 -14.78 -4.57
N ASN A 59 5.08 -13.81 -4.06
CA ASN A 59 5.65 -12.61 -3.42
C ASN A 59 6.48 -12.95 -2.17
N ILE A 60 6.07 -13.95 -1.38
CA ILE A 60 6.86 -14.44 -0.25
C ILE A 60 8.16 -15.12 -0.72
N LYS A 61 8.13 -15.88 -1.83
CA LYS A 61 9.34 -16.45 -2.43
C LYS A 61 10.30 -15.35 -2.89
N LEU A 62 9.78 -14.30 -3.54
CA LEU A 62 10.56 -13.11 -3.91
C LEU A 62 11.19 -12.43 -2.70
N ALA A 63 10.46 -12.31 -1.58
CA ALA A 63 11.00 -11.75 -0.34
C ALA A 63 12.11 -12.64 0.26
N LYS A 64 11.94 -13.97 0.24
CA LYS A 64 12.97 -14.93 0.67
C LYS A 64 14.24 -14.85 -0.18
N LYS A 65 14.09 -14.62 -1.49
CA LYS A 65 15.18 -14.37 -2.45
C LYS A 65 15.79 -12.96 -2.34
N LYS A 66 15.30 -12.11 -1.43
CA LYS A 66 15.73 -10.71 -1.25
C LYS A 66 15.45 -9.79 -2.45
N VAL A 67 14.51 -10.17 -3.32
CA VAL A 67 14.00 -9.30 -4.40
C VAL A 67 13.04 -8.26 -3.83
N LEU A 68 12.10 -8.71 -3.00
CA LEU A 68 11.21 -7.84 -2.20
C LEU A 68 11.78 -7.72 -0.79
N TYR A 69 12.83 -6.93 -0.63
CA TYR A 69 13.50 -6.65 0.64
C TYR A 69 14.06 -5.21 0.65
N PRO A 70 13.93 -4.44 1.75
CA PRO A 70 13.52 -4.86 3.09
C PRO A 70 12.01 -4.80 3.39
N ILE A 71 11.15 -4.54 2.40
CA ILE A 71 9.70 -4.41 2.62
C ILE A 71 9.12 -5.64 3.32
N ARG A 72 8.22 -5.42 4.29
CA ARG A 72 7.41 -6.48 4.89
C ARG A 72 6.18 -6.74 4.03
N LEU A 73 5.82 -8.00 3.84
CA LEU A 73 4.57 -8.39 3.18
C LEU A 73 3.60 -8.93 4.23
N SER A 74 2.42 -8.31 4.32
CA SER A 74 1.37 -8.73 5.25
C SER A 74 0.08 -9.14 4.55
N GLY A 75 -0.65 -10.09 5.12
CA GLY A 75 -2.02 -10.42 4.71
C GLY A 75 -3.07 -9.81 5.61
N TRP A 76 -4.25 -9.55 5.06
CA TRP A 76 -5.42 -9.06 5.81
C TRP A 76 -6.50 -10.15 5.90
N MET A 77 -7.10 -10.32 7.06
CA MET A 77 -8.24 -11.25 7.25
C MET A 77 -9.21 -10.76 8.33
N ARG A 78 -10.37 -11.42 8.44
CA ARG A 78 -11.31 -11.16 9.54
C ARG A 78 -10.73 -11.72 10.83
N ALA A 79 -11.09 -11.12 11.96
CA ALA A 79 -10.70 -11.61 13.29
C ALA A 79 -11.57 -12.80 13.73
N ILE A 80 -11.48 -13.90 12.98
CA ILE A 80 -12.16 -15.17 13.22
C ILE A 80 -11.11 -16.28 13.16
N PRO A 81 -11.06 -17.23 14.12
CA PRO A 81 -10.07 -18.31 14.12
C PRO A 81 -10.00 -19.12 12.82
N ASP A 82 -11.14 -19.41 12.20
CA ASP A 82 -11.20 -20.17 10.94
C ASP A 82 -10.49 -19.44 9.78
N ASP A 83 -10.63 -18.10 9.70
CA ASP A 83 -9.94 -17.29 8.70
C ASP A 83 -8.42 -17.29 8.93
N VAL A 84 -7.99 -17.30 10.20
CA VAL A 84 -6.57 -17.42 10.56
C VAL A 84 -6.04 -18.78 10.14
N GLU A 85 -6.72 -19.88 10.50
CA GLU A 85 -6.33 -21.24 10.11
C GLU A 85 -6.22 -21.37 8.59
N LEU A 86 -7.22 -20.85 7.87
CA LEU A 86 -7.24 -20.85 6.41
C LEU A 86 -6.09 -20.03 5.82
N ALA A 87 -5.78 -18.86 6.38
CA ALA A 87 -4.68 -18.02 5.91
C ALA A 87 -3.33 -18.73 6.02
N PHE A 88 -3.05 -19.39 7.15
CA PHE A 88 -1.81 -20.16 7.35
C PHE A 88 -1.76 -21.44 6.50
N LYS A 89 -2.91 -22.06 6.22
CA LYS A 89 -2.98 -23.18 5.28
C LYS A 89 -2.65 -22.74 3.85
N ASN A 90 -3.25 -21.65 3.41
CA ASN A 90 -3.11 -21.14 2.05
C ASN A 90 -1.75 -20.51 1.80
N VAL A 91 -1.20 -19.80 2.79
CA VAL A 91 0.05 -19.06 2.67
C VAL A 91 0.98 -19.39 3.84
N PRO A 92 1.58 -20.60 3.87
CA PRO A 92 2.36 -21.06 5.02
C PRO A 92 3.57 -20.19 5.38
N GLY A 93 4.07 -19.41 4.42
CA GLY A 93 5.20 -18.50 4.62
C GLY A 93 4.82 -17.10 5.11
N ILE A 94 3.57 -16.84 5.45
CA ILE A 94 3.12 -15.52 5.90
C ILE A 94 3.66 -15.21 7.31
N GLU A 95 4.35 -14.07 7.46
CA GLU A 95 5.00 -13.70 8.73
C GLU A 95 4.36 -12.48 9.41
N HIS A 96 3.58 -11.70 8.66
CA HIS A 96 2.92 -10.49 9.13
C HIS A 96 1.45 -10.52 8.73
N ILE A 97 0.54 -10.19 9.65
CA ILE A 97 -0.90 -10.10 9.35
C ILE A 97 -1.56 -8.90 10.00
N ASN A 98 -2.74 -8.55 9.49
CA ASN A 98 -3.72 -7.71 10.17
C ASN A 98 -5.04 -8.47 10.25
N ILE A 99 -5.66 -8.46 11.44
CA ILE A 99 -6.99 -9.03 11.68
C ILE A 99 -7.98 -7.90 11.92
N SER A 100 -9.18 -7.99 11.35
CA SER A 100 -10.16 -6.91 11.41
C SER A 100 -11.51 -7.33 11.97
N ILE A 101 -12.11 -6.47 12.79
CA ILE A 101 -13.46 -6.65 13.31
C ILE A 101 -14.14 -5.29 13.57
N SER A 102 -15.46 -5.23 13.34
CA SER A 102 -16.25 -4.01 13.54
C SER A 102 -16.43 -3.69 15.01
N THR A 103 -16.14 -2.43 15.40
CA THR A 103 -16.19 -1.99 16.80
C THR A 103 -17.32 -1.01 17.11
N SER A 104 -17.90 -0.39 16.09
CA SER A 104 -18.94 0.63 16.28
C SER A 104 -20.28 0.01 16.63
N GLU A 105 -21.08 0.75 17.41
CA GLU A 105 -22.44 0.32 17.77
C GLU A 105 -23.31 0.13 16.51
N GLN A 106 -23.17 1.01 15.52
CA GLN A 106 -23.88 0.93 14.24
C GLN A 106 -23.56 -0.38 13.50
N MET A 107 -22.29 -0.78 13.41
CA MET A 107 -21.93 -2.03 12.72
C MET A 107 -22.25 -3.24 13.58
N ILE A 108 -22.10 -3.16 14.91
CA ILE A 108 -22.48 -4.28 15.79
C ILE A 108 -23.98 -4.58 15.68
N VAL A 109 -24.83 -3.55 15.66
CA VAL A 109 -26.28 -3.71 15.49
C VAL A 109 -26.64 -4.03 14.04
N GLY A 110 -26.15 -3.25 13.08
CA GLY A 110 -26.56 -3.34 11.67
C GLY A 110 -25.90 -4.48 10.90
N LYS A 111 -24.58 -4.63 10.98
CA LYS A 111 -23.80 -5.64 10.21
C LYS A 111 -23.97 -7.03 10.79
N PHE A 112 -23.94 -7.16 12.11
CA PHE A 112 -24.19 -8.45 12.79
C PHE A 112 -25.67 -8.70 13.10
N LEU A 113 -26.57 -7.82 12.67
CA LEU A 113 -28.03 -7.92 12.89
C LEU A 113 -28.38 -8.14 14.37
N GLY A 114 -27.64 -7.50 15.27
CA GLY A 114 -27.80 -7.61 16.73
C GLY A 114 -27.34 -8.95 17.35
N LYS A 115 -26.72 -9.85 16.55
CA LYS A 115 -26.26 -11.16 17.04
C LYS A 115 -24.98 -11.09 17.88
N MET A 116 -24.28 -9.97 17.84
CA MET A 116 -23.06 -9.73 18.62
C MET A 116 -23.23 -8.55 19.56
N ARG A 117 -22.57 -8.62 20.70
CA ARG A 117 -22.32 -7.47 21.59
C ARG A 117 -20.84 -7.12 21.53
N PHE A 118 -20.49 -5.96 22.09
CA PHE A 118 -19.09 -5.53 22.14
C PHE A 118 -18.16 -6.55 22.81
N LYS A 119 -18.64 -7.24 23.85
CA LYS A 119 -17.88 -8.33 24.49
C LYS A 119 -17.61 -9.51 23.55
N ASP A 120 -18.56 -9.84 22.68
CA ASP A 120 -18.39 -10.93 21.71
C ASP A 120 -17.36 -10.54 20.61
N VAL A 121 -17.30 -9.25 20.25
CA VAL A 121 -16.25 -8.68 19.39
C VAL A 121 -14.85 -8.85 20.03
N LEU A 122 -14.72 -8.53 21.32
CA LEU A 122 -13.46 -8.71 22.05
C LEU A 122 -13.00 -10.17 22.07
N TRP A 123 -13.89 -11.12 22.34
CA TRP A 123 -13.51 -12.54 22.39
C TRP A 123 -13.14 -13.10 21.02
N SER A 124 -13.89 -12.75 19.96
CA SER A 124 -13.53 -13.14 18.59
C SER A 124 -12.14 -12.64 18.21
N MET A 125 -11.83 -11.38 18.55
CA MET A 125 -10.51 -10.79 18.37
C MET A 125 -9.42 -11.54 19.16
N VAL A 126 -9.66 -11.83 20.44
CA VAL A 126 -8.71 -12.55 21.31
C VAL A 126 -8.41 -13.95 20.78
N ASP A 127 -9.43 -14.69 20.36
CA ASP A 127 -9.27 -16.07 19.89
C ASP A 127 -8.47 -16.12 18.58
N ALA A 128 -8.77 -15.22 17.64
CA ALA A 128 -8.02 -15.09 16.39
C ALA A 128 -6.56 -14.68 16.65
N LEU A 129 -6.34 -13.73 17.56
CA LEU A 129 -5.01 -13.27 17.95
C LEU A 129 -4.19 -14.40 18.59
N LYS A 130 -4.76 -15.15 19.54
CA LYS A 130 -4.10 -16.30 20.17
C LYS A 130 -3.71 -17.36 19.16
N LEU A 131 -4.61 -17.72 18.24
CA LEU A 131 -4.32 -18.68 17.19
C LEU A 131 -3.19 -18.19 16.27
N ALA A 132 -3.21 -16.93 15.85
CA ALA A 132 -2.14 -16.36 15.03
C ALA A 132 -0.77 -16.39 15.72
N LYS A 133 -0.72 -16.13 17.04
CA LYS A 133 0.51 -16.25 17.83
C LYS A 133 0.98 -17.71 17.94
N GLN A 134 0.07 -18.67 18.13
CA GLN A 134 0.38 -20.10 18.14
C GLN A 134 0.95 -20.57 16.80
N LYS A 135 0.49 -20.00 15.69
CA LYS A 135 1.01 -20.27 14.33
C LYS A 135 2.35 -19.59 14.03
N GLY A 136 2.91 -18.82 14.97
CA GLY A 136 4.27 -18.27 14.86
C GLY A 136 4.37 -16.94 14.10
N ILE A 137 3.31 -16.14 14.06
CA ILE A 137 3.35 -14.82 13.42
C ILE A 137 4.43 -13.91 14.04
N LYS A 138 5.18 -13.18 13.21
CA LYS A 138 6.21 -12.23 13.67
C LYS A 138 5.63 -10.88 14.08
N SER A 139 4.58 -10.41 13.39
CA SER A 139 3.84 -9.24 13.83
C SER A 139 2.37 -9.30 13.45
N ILE A 140 1.51 -8.75 14.31
CA ILE A 140 0.08 -8.67 14.10
C ILE A 140 -0.46 -7.28 14.46
N GLY A 141 -1.21 -6.69 13.52
CA GLY A 141 -2.07 -5.54 13.78
C GLY A 141 -3.51 -5.97 14.00
N VAL A 142 -4.20 -5.28 14.91
CA VAL A 142 -5.62 -5.52 15.21
C VAL A 142 -6.43 -4.30 14.83
N ASN A 143 -7.36 -4.47 13.90
CA ASN A 143 -8.07 -3.36 13.28
C ASN A 143 -9.45 -3.18 13.93
N ALA A 144 -9.65 -1.98 14.47
CA ALA A 144 -10.95 -1.50 14.91
C ALA A 144 -11.67 -0.88 13.70
N GLU A 145 -12.44 -1.69 12.96
CA GLU A 145 -13.26 -1.19 11.84
C GLU A 145 -14.34 -0.24 12.38
N ASP A 146 -14.54 0.88 11.67
CA ASP A 146 -15.46 1.97 12.00
C ASP A 146 -15.17 2.67 13.34
N ALA A 147 -13.89 2.75 13.71
CA ALA A 147 -13.43 3.37 14.96
C ALA A 147 -13.80 4.86 15.08
N SER A 148 -13.98 5.57 13.97
CA SER A 148 -14.42 6.98 13.97
C SER A 148 -15.79 7.19 14.60
N ARG A 149 -16.64 6.16 14.63
CA ARG A 149 -17.97 6.17 15.27
C ARG A 149 -18.04 5.31 16.54
N THR A 150 -16.94 4.72 16.97
CA THR A 150 -16.87 3.94 18.22
C THR A 150 -16.60 4.86 19.41
N LYS A 151 -17.29 4.63 20.53
CA LYS A 151 -17.05 5.37 21.79
C LYS A 151 -15.60 5.16 22.23
N VAL A 152 -14.88 6.24 22.55
CA VAL A 152 -13.44 6.20 22.88
C VAL A 152 -13.13 5.21 24.01
N LYS A 153 -13.99 5.12 25.04
CA LYS A 153 -13.85 4.13 26.13
C LYS A 153 -13.80 2.69 25.63
N ASN A 154 -14.60 2.34 24.62
CA ASN A 154 -14.63 1.01 24.05
C ASN A 154 -13.36 0.78 23.21
N LEU A 155 -12.86 1.80 22.52
CA LEU A 155 -11.59 1.69 21.78
C LEU A 155 -10.39 1.49 22.72
N ILE A 156 -10.38 2.14 23.88
CA ILE A 156 -9.38 1.91 24.93
C ILE A 156 -9.45 0.45 25.42
N GLU A 157 -10.65 -0.04 25.74
CA GLU A 157 -10.85 -1.44 26.18
C GLU A 157 -10.42 -2.44 25.10
N PHE A 158 -10.79 -2.20 23.84
CA PHE A 158 -10.37 -3.01 22.69
C PHE A 158 -8.86 -3.04 22.55
N ALA A 159 -8.22 -1.86 22.60
CA ALA A 159 -6.78 -1.71 22.44
C ALA A 159 -5.99 -2.34 23.61
N ALA A 160 -6.46 -2.16 24.84
CA ALA A 160 -5.86 -2.79 26.02
C ALA A 160 -5.98 -4.31 25.95
N THR A 161 -7.17 -4.83 25.62
CA THR A 161 -7.40 -6.28 25.49
C THR A 161 -6.51 -6.89 24.39
N ALA A 162 -6.39 -6.22 23.24
CA ALA A 162 -5.51 -6.67 22.16
C ALA A 162 -4.04 -6.67 22.60
N LYS A 163 -3.57 -5.61 23.26
CA LYS A 163 -2.20 -5.52 23.79
C LYS A 163 -1.89 -6.65 24.77
N GLU A 164 -2.78 -6.89 25.74
CA GLU A 164 -2.63 -7.95 26.75
C GLU A 164 -2.55 -9.35 26.14
N ASN A 165 -3.15 -9.56 24.97
CA ASN A 165 -3.14 -10.83 24.25
C ASN A 165 -2.07 -10.89 23.14
N GLY A 166 -1.16 -9.91 23.08
CA GLY A 166 0.05 -9.97 22.26
C GLY A 166 -0.05 -9.30 20.88
N ALA A 167 -0.98 -8.35 20.70
CA ALA A 167 -0.99 -7.48 19.53
C ALA A 167 0.21 -6.52 19.52
N ASP A 168 0.82 -6.32 18.35
CA ASP A 168 1.96 -5.41 18.20
C ASP A 168 1.51 -3.96 17.97
N ARG A 169 0.30 -3.78 17.42
CA ARG A 169 -0.30 -2.48 17.11
C ARG A 169 -1.82 -2.55 17.01
N ILE A 170 -2.47 -1.41 17.23
CA ILE A 170 -3.89 -1.22 16.95
C ILE A 170 -4.06 -0.33 15.73
N ARG A 171 -4.85 -0.80 14.75
CA ARG A 171 -5.27 0.01 13.61
C ARG A 171 -6.60 0.68 13.91
N TYR A 172 -6.58 2.01 13.94
CA TYR A 172 -7.76 2.87 13.98
C TYR A 172 -8.26 3.09 12.55
N CYS A 173 -9.44 2.57 12.22
CA CYS A 173 -10.04 2.75 10.91
C CYS A 173 -11.11 3.85 10.94
N ASP A 174 -10.82 4.99 10.32
CA ASP A 174 -11.86 5.94 9.92
C ASP A 174 -12.47 5.48 8.58
N THR A 175 -13.27 4.42 8.68
CA THR A 175 -13.83 3.67 7.55
C THR A 175 -14.63 4.52 6.58
N LEU A 176 -15.22 5.62 7.05
CA LEU A 176 -16.05 6.51 6.23
C LEU A 176 -15.40 7.87 5.94
N GLY A 177 -14.16 8.11 6.37
CA GLY A 177 -13.55 9.45 6.29
C GLY A 177 -14.33 10.51 7.08
N PHE A 178 -14.89 10.11 8.22
CA PHE A 178 -15.78 10.94 9.06
C PHE A 178 -15.02 11.89 9.98
N ASP A 179 -13.83 11.51 10.43
CA ASP A 179 -13.08 12.34 11.37
C ASP A 179 -12.54 13.60 10.72
N SER A 180 -12.44 14.67 11.51
CA SER A 180 -11.60 15.82 11.22
C SER A 180 -10.19 15.62 11.78
N PRO A 181 -9.18 16.38 11.31
CA PRO A 181 -7.83 16.33 11.87
C PRO A 181 -7.78 16.59 13.38
N PHE A 182 -8.69 17.41 13.91
CA PHE A 182 -8.78 17.72 15.34
C PHE A 182 -9.36 16.56 16.14
N THR A 183 -10.47 15.99 15.67
CA THR A 183 -11.17 14.91 16.39
C THR A 183 -10.34 13.63 16.40
N ILE A 184 -9.68 13.27 15.28
CA ILE A 184 -8.80 12.10 15.26
C ILE A 184 -7.58 12.30 16.16
N TYR A 185 -6.99 13.51 16.19
CA TYR A 185 -5.87 13.81 17.09
C TYR A 185 -6.27 13.54 18.55
N GLU A 186 -7.40 14.08 19.00
CA GLU A 186 -7.85 13.90 20.38
C GLU A 186 -8.12 12.44 20.75
N LYS A 187 -8.80 11.70 19.87
CA LYS A 187 -9.12 10.28 20.09
C LYS A 187 -7.85 9.44 20.15
N ILE A 188 -6.95 9.60 19.18
CA ILE A 188 -5.71 8.84 19.09
C ILE A 188 -4.78 9.18 20.27
N TYR A 189 -4.66 10.46 20.64
CA TYR A 189 -3.85 10.86 21.79
C TYR A 189 -4.34 10.17 23.07
N LYS A 190 -5.65 10.16 23.34
CA LYS A 190 -6.24 9.48 24.50
C LYS A 190 -5.94 7.97 24.50
N ILE A 191 -6.25 7.28 23.39
CA ILE A 191 -6.02 5.83 23.26
C ILE A 191 -4.53 5.50 23.45
N ALA A 192 -3.65 6.20 22.73
CA ALA A 192 -2.21 5.98 22.78
C ALA A 192 -1.63 6.30 24.17
N LYS A 193 -2.13 7.36 24.83
CA LYS A 193 -1.66 7.78 26.16
C LYS A 193 -2.00 6.74 27.21
N GLU A 194 -3.22 6.19 27.17
CA GLU A 194 -3.71 5.23 28.16
C GLU A 194 -3.14 3.82 27.93
N VAL A 195 -3.18 3.33 26.69
CA VAL A 195 -2.85 1.91 26.39
C VAL A 195 -1.35 1.69 26.18
N LYS A 196 -0.61 2.72 25.73
CA LYS A 196 0.82 2.61 25.41
C LYS A 196 1.14 1.47 24.44
N ILE A 197 0.41 1.40 23.33
CA ILE A 197 0.64 0.48 22.21
C ILE A 197 0.86 1.33 20.93
N PRO A 198 1.72 0.92 19.99
CA PRO A 198 1.82 1.58 18.70
C PRO A 198 0.47 1.66 17.98
N ILE A 199 0.25 2.76 17.26
CA ILE A 199 -1.02 3.05 16.59
C ILE A 199 -0.81 3.07 15.08
N GLU A 200 -1.67 2.37 14.38
CA GLU A 200 -1.79 2.38 12.94
C GLU A 200 -3.06 3.14 12.53
N LEU A 201 -2.98 3.96 11.48
CA LEU A 201 -4.08 4.83 11.04
C LEU A 201 -4.51 4.45 9.65
N HIS A 202 -5.81 4.33 9.46
CA HIS A 202 -6.41 4.00 8.19
C HIS A 202 -7.60 4.90 7.94
N CYS A 203 -7.41 5.92 7.10
CA CYS A 203 -8.40 6.97 6.87
C CYS A 203 -8.86 6.97 5.41
N HIS A 204 -10.18 6.88 5.21
CA HIS A 204 -10.79 7.11 3.91
C HIS A 204 -11.00 8.60 3.63
N ASN A 205 -11.23 8.92 2.36
CA ASN A 205 -11.17 10.29 1.85
C ASN A 205 -12.53 10.88 1.46
N ASP A 206 -13.65 10.36 1.97
CA ASP A 206 -15.00 10.79 1.60
C ASP A 206 -15.24 12.30 1.83
N LEU A 207 -14.57 12.92 2.81
CA LEU A 207 -14.61 14.37 3.07
C LEU A 207 -13.38 15.14 2.56
N GLY A 208 -12.49 14.49 1.80
CA GLY A 208 -11.26 15.11 1.30
C GLY A 208 -10.18 15.35 2.36
N MET A 209 -10.30 14.72 3.54
CA MET A 209 -9.41 14.97 4.69
C MET A 209 -8.47 13.81 5.03
N ALA A 210 -8.41 12.73 4.24
CA ALA A 210 -7.70 11.50 4.63
C ALA A 210 -6.22 11.73 4.98
N VAL A 211 -5.50 12.50 4.16
CA VAL A 211 -4.09 12.83 4.40
C VAL A 211 -3.93 13.65 5.68
N ALA A 212 -4.75 14.69 5.86
CA ALA A 212 -4.69 15.56 7.03
C ALA A 212 -5.02 14.80 8.33
N CYS A 213 -6.06 13.94 8.30
CA CYS A 213 -6.43 13.10 9.44
C CYS A 213 -5.35 12.07 9.77
N SER A 214 -4.77 11.43 8.76
CA SER A 214 -3.68 10.45 8.96
C SER A 214 -2.45 11.08 9.60
N VAL A 215 -2.03 12.24 9.10
CA VAL A 215 -0.87 12.98 9.63
C VAL A 215 -1.14 13.51 11.03
N ALA A 216 -2.35 14.02 11.31
CA ALA A 216 -2.75 14.48 12.64
C ALA A 216 -2.86 13.34 13.66
N GLY A 217 -3.42 12.19 13.28
CA GLY A 217 -3.43 11.02 14.15
C GLY A 217 -2.02 10.51 14.45
N ALA A 218 -1.11 10.55 13.46
CA ALA A 218 0.26 10.07 13.64
C ALA A 218 1.00 10.99 14.62
N LYS A 219 0.81 12.29 14.48
CA LYS A 219 1.26 13.30 15.44
C LYS A 219 0.80 12.97 16.87
N ALA A 220 -0.50 12.70 17.04
CA ALA A 220 -1.07 12.37 18.34
C ALA A 220 -0.45 11.12 18.98
N ALA A 221 -0.20 10.08 18.19
CA ALA A 221 0.46 8.85 18.65
C ALA A 221 1.90 9.13 19.13
N ILE A 222 2.68 9.87 18.34
CA ILE A 222 4.05 10.25 18.70
C ILE A 222 4.07 11.12 19.97
N ASP A 223 3.19 12.11 20.07
CA ASP A 223 3.07 12.99 21.24
C ASP A 223 2.65 12.22 22.51
N ALA A 224 1.89 11.14 22.35
CA ALA A 224 1.53 10.22 23.44
C ALA A 224 2.67 9.24 23.82
N GLY A 225 3.75 9.21 23.04
CA GLY A 225 4.97 8.45 23.30
C GLY A 225 4.97 7.04 22.71
N VAL A 226 4.23 6.79 21.63
CA VAL A 226 4.21 5.49 20.91
C VAL A 226 4.55 5.70 19.43
N ASP A 227 4.97 4.62 18.75
CA ASP A 227 5.24 4.68 17.30
C ASP A 227 3.92 4.77 16.52
N ALA A 228 3.97 5.43 15.36
CA ALA A 228 2.83 5.61 14.48
C ALA A 228 3.05 4.87 13.15
N TYR A 229 1.99 4.33 12.60
CA TYR A 229 1.95 3.71 11.28
C TYR A 229 0.81 4.35 10.50
N ILE A 230 1.04 4.74 9.26
CA ILE A 230 0.00 5.32 8.41
C ILE A 230 -0.27 4.38 7.25
N ASN A 231 -1.52 4.02 7.05
CA ASN A 231 -1.97 3.34 5.85
C ASN A 231 -2.15 4.34 4.72
N THR A 232 -1.54 4.04 3.59
CA THR A 232 -1.63 4.85 2.38
C THR A 232 -1.96 3.98 1.19
N THR A 233 -2.37 4.62 0.10
CA THR A 233 -2.38 4.00 -1.22
C THR A 233 -1.71 4.90 -2.25
N VAL A 234 -1.15 4.30 -3.28
CA VAL A 234 -0.59 5.03 -4.41
C VAL A 234 -1.74 5.75 -5.14
N ASN A 235 -1.56 7.05 -5.39
CA ASN A 235 -2.56 7.93 -6.01
C ASN A 235 -3.89 8.02 -5.24
N GLY A 236 -3.90 7.69 -3.95
CA GLY A 236 -5.10 7.72 -3.11
C GLY A 236 -6.18 6.68 -3.49
N MET A 237 -5.85 5.64 -4.26
CA MET A 237 -6.80 4.59 -4.65
C MET A 237 -7.48 3.90 -3.46
N GLY A 238 -8.67 3.33 -3.65
CA GLY A 238 -9.40 2.59 -2.63
C GLY A 238 -10.90 2.71 -2.77
N GLU A 239 -11.63 2.20 -1.77
CA GLU A 239 -13.09 2.30 -1.79
C GLU A 239 -13.58 3.76 -1.86
N ARG A 240 -14.63 3.98 -2.68
CA ARG A 240 -15.34 5.27 -2.82
C ARG A 240 -14.40 6.41 -3.27
N ALA A 241 -14.15 7.39 -2.39
CA ALA A 241 -13.24 8.50 -2.62
C ALA A 241 -11.76 8.16 -2.34
N GLY A 242 -11.49 6.92 -1.93
CA GLY A 242 -10.15 6.39 -1.74
C GLY A 242 -9.60 6.54 -0.32
N ASN A 243 -8.28 6.40 -0.21
CA ASN A 243 -7.52 6.43 1.04
C ASN A 243 -6.58 7.66 1.09
N ALA A 244 -5.83 7.81 2.18
CA ALA A 244 -4.73 8.77 2.23
C ALA A 244 -3.69 8.47 1.14
N ASP A 245 -3.42 9.46 0.28
CA ASP A 245 -2.44 9.33 -0.79
C ASP A 245 -1.01 9.22 -0.24
N LEU A 246 -0.25 8.25 -0.76
CA LEU A 246 1.11 7.94 -0.33
C LEU A 246 2.07 9.13 -0.43
N VAL A 247 2.13 9.75 -1.62
CA VAL A 247 3.09 10.84 -1.89
C VAL A 247 2.72 12.09 -1.10
N SER A 248 1.44 12.44 -1.07
CA SER A 248 0.91 13.56 -0.29
C SER A 248 1.21 13.41 1.21
N THR A 249 1.03 12.21 1.76
CA THR A 249 1.28 11.91 3.18
C THR A 249 2.76 12.07 3.52
N ILE A 250 3.65 11.49 2.70
CA ILE A 250 5.10 11.60 2.91
C ILE A 250 5.55 13.08 2.84
N LEU A 251 5.07 13.81 1.84
CA LEU A 251 5.39 15.23 1.67
C LEU A 251 4.88 16.08 2.83
N ALA A 252 3.66 15.83 3.32
CA ALA A 252 3.12 16.52 4.48
C ALA A 252 3.99 16.30 5.73
N ILE A 253 4.44 15.07 5.99
CA ILE A 253 5.31 14.77 7.14
C ILE A 253 6.70 15.42 6.97
N LYS A 254 7.23 15.45 5.74
CA LYS A 254 8.58 15.97 5.48
C LYS A 254 8.63 17.50 5.49
N TYR A 255 7.61 18.16 4.97
CA TYR A 255 7.66 19.59 4.61
C TYR A 255 6.62 20.49 5.28
N ALA A 256 5.56 19.95 5.89
CA ALA A 256 4.59 20.81 6.56
C ALA A 256 5.22 21.49 7.78
N ASP A 257 4.95 22.78 7.96
CA ASP A 257 5.19 23.42 9.24
C ASP A 257 4.38 22.69 10.32
N GLY A 258 4.95 22.54 11.51
CA GLY A 258 4.44 21.57 12.48
C GLY A 258 5.23 20.27 12.50
N PHE A 259 5.70 19.81 11.34
CA PHE A 259 6.23 18.45 11.18
C PHE A 259 7.74 18.40 10.96
N THR A 260 8.26 19.22 10.05
CA THR A 260 9.67 19.23 9.68
C THR A 260 10.57 19.38 10.91
N GLY A 261 11.53 18.47 11.05
CA GLY A 261 12.49 18.44 12.17
C GLY A 261 11.92 18.01 13.52
N ARG A 262 10.60 17.79 13.64
CA ARG A 262 9.93 17.38 14.90
C ARG A 262 9.51 15.92 14.91
N TYR A 263 9.00 15.42 13.78
CA TYR A 263 8.52 14.05 13.66
C TYR A 263 9.41 13.27 12.70
N THR A 264 9.89 12.11 13.15
CA THR A 264 10.82 11.28 12.36
C THR A 264 10.01 10.32 11.49
N LEU A 265 10.03 10.55 10.18
CA LEU A 265 9.62 9.57 9.17
C LEU A 265 10.70 8.49 9.02
N ASP A 266 10.32 7.29 8.57
CA ASP A 266 11.28 6.24 8.20
C ASP A 266 12.37 6.78 7.25
N GLU A 267 13.63 6.65 7.66
CA GLU A 267 14.80 7.16 6.94
C GLU A 267 15.07 6.44 5.60
N ASN A 268 14.47 5.27 5.39
CA ASN A 268 14.64 4.50 4.15
C ASN A 268 13.82 5.05 2.98
N ILE A 269 12.91 6.00 3.23
CA ILE A 269 12.01 6.51 2.19
C ILE A 269 12.79 7.26 1.11
N ASN A 270 12.76 6.70 -0.10
CA ASN A 270 13.33 7.26 -1.31
C ASN A 270 12.24 7.93 -2.14
N LEU A 271 12.03 9.23 -1.92
CA LEU A 271 11.04 10.03 -2.64
C LEU A 271 11.24 10.05 -4.17
N LYS A 272 12.44 9.75 -4.69
CA LYS A 272 12.69 9.70 -6.13
C LYS A 272 11.88 8.63 -6.85
N MET A 273 11.31 7.67 -6.12
CA MET A 273 10.42 6.67 -6.70
C MET A 273 8.99 7.17 -6.93
N ALA A 274 8.61 8.33 -6.37
CA ALA A 274 7.24 8.84 -6.39
C ALA A 274 6.68 8.97 -7.82
N TRP A 275 7.41 9.62 -8.73
CA TRP A 275 6.99 9.76 -10.12
C TRP A 275 6.76 8.38 -10.78
N LYS A 276 7.73 7.48 -10.67
CA LYS A 276 7.66 6.15 -11.30
C LYS A 276 6.49 5.32 -10.78
N ILE A 277 6.30 5.22 -9.45
CA ILE A 277 5.24 4.39 -8.87
C ILE A 277 3.85 4.96 -9.16
N CYS A 278 3.68 6.28 -9.10
CA CYS A 278 2.41 6.93 -9.40
C CYS A 278 1.99 6.75 -10.85
N HIS A 279 2.94 6.90 -11.80
CA HIS A 279 2.67 6.66 -13.22
C HIS A 279 2.42 5.18 -13.53
N TYR A 280 3.15 4.27 -12.88
CA TYR A 280 2.88 2.83 -13.03
C TYR A 280 1.49 2.45 -12.49
N ALA A 281 1.10 2.98 -11.33
CA ALA A 281 -0.24 2.74 -10.78
C ALA A 281 -1.32 3.33 -11.71
N SER A 282 -1.13 4.54 -12.22
CA SER A 282 -2.04 5.15 -13.20
C SER A 282 -2.21 4.29 -14.45
N TYR A 283 -1.09 3.78 -14.98
CA TYR A 283 -1.07 2.84 -16.09
C TYR A 283 -1.82 1.55 -15.78
N ALA A 284 -1.49 0.89 -14.68
CA ALA A 284 -1.99 -0.43 -14.34
C ALA A 284 -3.48 -0.41 -13.96
N PHE A 285 -3.93 0.62 -13.22
CA PHE A 285 -5.34 0.80 -12.89
C PHE A 285 -6.16 1.41 -14.05
N GLY A 286 -5.51 1.98 -15.07
CA GLY A 286 -6.20 2.72 -16.12
C GLY A 286 -6.86 4.03 -15.64
N VAL A 287 -6.39 4.59 -14.52
CA VAL A 287 -6.91 5.84 -13.94
C VAL A 287 -5.88 6.96 -14.15
N PRO A 288 -6.19 7.99 -14.95
CA PRO A 288 -5.27 9.10 -15.19
C PRO A 288 -4.92 9.86 -13.91
N ILE A 289 -3.65 10.29 -13.78
CA ILE A 289 -3.24 11.19 -12.70
C ILE A 289 -3.91 12.56 -12.90
N PRO A 290 -4.64 13.09 -11.90
CA PRO A 290 -5.18 14.44 -11.98
C PRO A 290 -4.09 15.48 -12.25
N ILE A 291 -4.40 16.47 -13.07
CA ILE A 291 -3.41 17.50 -13.47
C ILE A 291 -2.80 18.23 -12.27
N ASN A 292 -3.54 18.32 -11.17
CA ASN A 292 -3.18 18.99 -9.92
C ASN A 292 -2.88 18.01 -8.77
N GLN A 293 -2.65 16.72 -9.04
CA GLN A 293 -2.23 15.76 -8.01
C GLN A 293 -0.96 16.25 -7.32
N VAL A 294 -0.92 16.17 -5.99
CA VAL A 294 0.23 16.61 -5.19
C VAL A 294 1.49 15.86 -5.62
N GLY A 295 2.57 16.60 -5.86
CA GLY A 295 3.88 16.09 -6.25
C GLY A 295 3.99 15.58 -7.69
N VAL A 296 3.02 14.79 -8.17
CA VAL A 296 3.12 14.09 -9.47
C VAL A 296 2.18 14.61 -10.55
N GLY A 297 1.25 15.51 -10.22
CA GLY A 297 0.37 16.12 -11.21
C GLY A 297 1.13 17.01 -12.18
N LYS A 298 0.72 17.06 -13.45
CA LYS A 298 1.40 17.86 -14.49
C LYS A 298 1.61 19.32 -14.08
N ASN A 299 0.68 19.91 -13.35
CA ASN A 299 0.74 21.31 -12.87
C ASN A 299 1.41 21.49 -11.50
N ALA A 300 1.88 20.43 -10.84
CA ALA A 300 2.45 20.53 -9.49
C ALA A 300 3.65 21.51 -9.37
N PHE A 301 4.36 21.76 -10.48
CA PHE A 301 5.50 22.67 -10.58
C PHE A 301 5.36 23.66 -11.75
N ALA A 302 4.12 23.93 -12.19
CA ALA A 302 3.88 24.83 -13.32
C ALA A 302 3.48 26.23 -12.83
N HIS A 303 4.21 27.26 -13.29
CA HIS A 303 3.93 28.66 -12.98
C HIS A 303 3.52 29.42 -14.25
N ALA A 304 2.33 30.01 -14.25
CA ALA A 304 1.81 30.76 -15.41
C ALA A 304 1.53 32.24 -15.11
N SER A 305 1.35 32.62 -13.84
CA SER A 305 1.13 34.01 -13.44
C SER A 305 2.43 34.81 -13.58
N GLY A 306 2.38 35.99 -14.22
CA GLY A 306 3.58 36.80 -14.49
C GLY A 306 4.38 37.16 -13.22
N ILE A 307 3.69 37.41 -12.11
CA ILE A 307 4.34 37.66 -10.81
C ILE A 307 5.00 36.40 -10.23
N HIS A 308 4.41 35.22 -10.45
CA HIS A 308 4.98 33.95 -9.97
C HIS A 308 6.19 33.55 -10.81
N VAL A 309 6.10 33.71 -12.14
CA VAL A 309 7.21 33.42 -13.06
C VAL A 309 8.40 34.31 -12.76
N ASP A 310 8.20 35.63 -12.65
CA ASP A 310 9.28 36.56 -12.29
C ASP A 310 9.94 36.19 -10.95
N GLY A 311 9.15 35.90 -9.92
CA GLY A 311 9.71 35.51 -8.62
C GLY A 311 10.40 34.15 -8.62
N ALA A 312 9.87 33.16 -9.34
CA ALA A 312 10.47 31.83 -9.47
C ALA A 312 11.78 31.85 -10.29
N LEU A 313 11.88 32.73 -11.30
CA LEU A 313 13.11 32.93 -12.07
C LEU A 313 14.23 33.56 -11.23
N LYS A 314 13.87 34.42 -10.25
CA LYS A 314 14.83 35.02 -9.32
C LYS A 314 15.28 34.04 -8.25
N ASP A 315 14.32 33.36 -7.64
CA ASP A 315 14.54 32.24 -6.72
C ASP A 315 13.29 31.35 -6.71
N ARG A 316 13.43 30.10 -7.17
CA ARG A 316 12.33 29.15 -7.24
C ARG A 316 11.68 28.90 -5.88
N ARG A 317 12.44 29.03 -4.77
CA ARG A 317 11.93 28.82 -3.41
C ARG A 317 10.86 29.82 -2.97
N ASN A 318 10.72 30.93 -3.70
CA ASN A 318 9.60 31.85 -3.50
C ASN A 318 8.24 31.19 -3.76
N TYR A 319 8.18 30.18 -4.64
CA TYR A 319 6.94 29.53 -5.06
C TYR A 319 7.00 27.99 -5.04
N GLU A 320 8.13 27.39 -4.65
CA GLU A 320 8.31 25.94 -4.59
C GLU A 320 8.89 25.49 -3.24
N LEU A 321 8.13 24.67 -2.51
CA LEU A 321 8.50 24.16 -1.18
C LEU A 321 9.61 23.09 -1.24
N TYR A 322 9.63 22.29 -2.31
CA TYR A 322 10.58 21.21 -2.58
C TYR A 322 10.83 21.13 -4.09
N ASP A 323 11.95 20.54 -4.52
CA ASP A 323 12.28 20.44 -5.95
C ASP A 323 11.59 19.22 -6.58
N PHE A 324 11.27 19.28 -7.88
CA PHE A 324 10.61 18.18 -8.58
C PHE A 324 11.52 16.96 -8.77
N GLU A 325 12.83 17.18 -8.86
CA GLU A 325 13.85 16.14 -8.96
C GLU A 325 13.90 15.23 -7.73
N GLU A 326 13.48 15.74 -6.56
CA GLU A 326 13.33 14.93 -5.35
C GLU A 326 12.28 13.85 -5.48
N LEU A 327 11.27 14.08 -6.33
CA LEU A 327 10.19 13.14 -6.62
C LEU A 327 10.52 12.20 -7.79
N GLY A 328 11.73 12.32 -8.37
CA GLY A 328 12.15 11.57 -9.56
C GLY A 328 11.43 12.02 -10.83
N ARG A 329 10.88 13.23 -10.84
CA ARG A 329 10.34 13.88 -12.03
C ARG A 329 11.50 14.56 -12.78
N GLY A 330 11.35 14.71 -14.10
CA GLY A 330 12.25 15.52 -14.92
C GLY A 330 12.89 14.79 -16.10
N GLU A 331 12.86 13.45 -16.09
CA GLU A 331 13.29 12.68 -17.26
C GLU A 331 12.36 12.94 -18.45
N PRO A 332 12.89 13.13 -19.67
CA PRO A 332 12.08 13.35 -20.84
C PRO A 332 11.21 12.13 -21.13
N GLU A 333 9.91 12.34 -21.34
CA GLU A 333 9.02 11.31 -21.87
C GLU A 333 9.36 11.10 -23.36
N ILE A 334 10.09 10.02 -23.65
CA ILE A 334 10.41 9.62 -25.02
C ILE A 334 9.17 8.95 -25.61
N VAL A 335 8.50 9.64 -26.53
CA VAL A 335 7.39 9.07 -27.30
C VAL A 335 7.93 8.50 -28.61
N GLU A 336 7.96 7.17 -28.75
CA GLU A 336 8.28 6.53 -30.03
C GLU A 336 7.14 6.75 -31.04
N THR A 337 7.37 7.60 -32.05
CA THR A 337 6.41 7.87 -33.14
C THR A 337 6.64 7.00 -34.38
N GLY A 338 7.64 6.11 -34.33
CA GLY A 338 8.10 5.30 -35.45
C GLY A 338 7.59 3.86 -35.42
N ARG A 339 8.37 2.95 -36.02
CA ARG A 339 8.07 1.51 -36.00
C ARG A 339 8.31 0.95 -34.59
N MET A 340 7.22 0.56 -33.93
CA MET A 340 7.27 -0.12 -32.63
C MET A 340 7.26 -1.64 -32.81
N ILE A 341 8.11 -2.34 -32.05
CA ILE A 341 8.08 -3.80 -31.90
C ILE A 341 7.79 -4.06 -30.43
N LEU A 342 6.63 -4.63 -30.14
CA LEU A 342 6.15 -4.83 -28.78
C LEU A 342 6.04 -6.33 -28.43
N MET A 343 6.10 -6.60 -27.13
CA MET A 343 5.75 -7.89 -26.57
C MET A 343 4.25 -7.92 -26.27
N GLY A 344 3.56 -8.88 -26.88
CA GLY A 344 2.14 -9.16 -26.64
C GLY A 344 1.84 -10.65 -26.77
N GLU A 345 0.57 -11.00 -26.60
CA GLU A 345 0.07 -12.37 -26.56
C GLU A 345 0.47 -13.25 -27.77
N TYR A 346 0.66 -12.64 -28.96
CA TYR A 346 1.05 -13.33 -30.19
C TYR A 346 2.52 -13.19 -30.57
N SER A 347 3.33 -12.45 -29.80
CA SER A 347 4.73 -12.14 -30.17
C SER A 347 5.58 -13.40 -30.35
N GLY A 348 6.45 -13.46 -31.34
CA GLY A 348 7.34 -14.62 -31.58
C GLY A 348 8.75 -14.45 -30.99
N ILE A 349 9.57 -15.51 -31.05
CA ILE A 349 10.94 -15.54 -30.49
C ILE A 349 11.87 -14.47 -31.07
N LYS A 350 11.71 -14.09 -32.34
CA LYS A 350 12.47 -13.00 -32.96
C LYS A 350 12.08 -11.63 -32.39
N GLY A 351 10.79 -11.43 -32.11
CA GLY A 351 10.28 -10.23 -31.45
C GLY A 351 10.83 -10.10 -30.04
N LEU A 352 10.81 -11.20 -29.27
CA LEU A 352 11.42 -11.26 -27.94
C LEU A 352 12.89 -10.82 -27.98
N ARG A 353 13.70 -11.43 -28.85
CA ARG A 353 15.14 -11.11 -28.96
C ARG A 353 15.38 -9.65 -29.37
N ASN A 354 14.50 -9.07 -30.18
CA ASN A 354 14.61 -7.66 -30.54
C ASN A 354 14.33 -6.75 -29.34
N VAL A 355 13.23 -6.99 -28.62
CA VAL A 355 12.81 -6.17 -27.47
C VAL A 355 13.81 -6.31 -26.32
N TYR A 356 14.08 -7.54 -25.87
CA TYR A 356 14.99 -7.79 -24.75
C TYR A 356 16.46 -7.46 -25.07
N GLY A 357 16.85 -7.53 -26.35
CA GLY A 357 18.17 -7.09 -26.79
C GLY A 357 18.43 -5.60 -26.57
N LYS A 358 17.38 -4.75 -26.67
CA LYS A 358 17.47 -3.32 -26.33
C LYS A 358 17.57 -3.09 -24.82
N MET A 359 17.06 -4.00 -24.00
CA MET A 359 17.09 -3.97 -22.53
C MET A 359 18.36 -4.61 -21.93
N ALA A 360 19.33 -4.97 -22.77
CA ALA A 360 20.56 -5.67 -22.39
C ALA A 360 20.34 -7.01 -21.65
N ILE A 361 19.17 -7.64 -21.80
CA ILE A 361 18.90 -8.96 -21.24
C ILE A 361 19.44 -10.05 -22.18
N LYS A 362 20.20 -10.97 -21.61
CA LYS A 362 20.76 -12.13 -22.32
C LYS A 362 20.16 -13.40 -21.76
N PHE A 363 19.66 -14.24 -22.66
CA PHE A 363 19.25 -15.60 -22.32
C PHE A 363 20.44 -16.55 -22.45
N LYS A 364 20.55 -17.51 -21.53
CA LYS A 364 21.52 -18.58 -21.52
C LYS A 364 21.38 -19.48 -22.75
N ASP A 365 20.15 -19.82 -23.11
CA ASP A 365 19.83 -20.72 -24.21
C ASP A 365 18.43 -20.44 -24.83
N ASP A 366 18.12 -21.18 -25.89
CA ASP A 366 16.84 -21.10 -26.60
C ASP A 366 15.65 -21.55 -25.74
N GLU A 367 15.87 -22.42 -24.76
CA GLU A 367 14.83 -22.94 -23.88
C GLU A 367 14.37 -21.86 -22.90
N GLU A 368 15.32 -21.17 -22.25
CA GLU A 368 15.05 -20.04 -21.38
C GLU A 368 14.31 -18.91 -22.13
N ALA A 369 14.77 -18.57 -23.34
CA ALA A 369 14.12 -17.56 -24.16
C ALA A 369 12.66 -17.94 -24.49
N ARG A 370 12.38 -19.21 -24.78
CA ARG A 370 11.01 -19.70 -25.03
C ARG A 370 10.14 -19.70 -23.77
N LYS A 371 10.73 -20.00 -22.61
CA LYS A 371 10.05 -19.91 -21.31
C LYS A 371 9.61 -18.48 -21.02
N VAL A 372 10.54 -17.52 -21.10
CA VAL A 372 10.26 -16.09 -20.89
C VAL A 372 9.25 -15.57 -21.90
N LEU A 373 9.36 -15.97 -23.17
CA LEU A 373 8.35 -15.63 -24.19
C LEU A 373 6.94 -16.06 -23.79
N THR A 374 6.80 -17.29 -23.31
CA THR A 374 5.49 -17.84 -22.92
C THR A 374 4.90 -17.05 -21.76
N LEU A 375 5.72 -16.73 -20.75
CA LEU A 375 5.30 -15.91 -19.61
C LEU A 375 4.93 -14.49 -20.00
N ALA A 376 5.70 -13.84 -20.90
CA ALA A 376 5.37 -12.52 -21.42
C ALA A 376 4.04 -12.51 -22.18
N ARG A 377 3.74 -13.56 -22.95
CA ARG A 377 2.43 -13.69 -23.61
C ARG A 377 1.29 -13.80 -22.60
N TYR A 378 1.42 -14.67 -21.59
CA TYR A 378 0.39 -14.84 -20.56
C TYR A 378 0.21 -13.60 -19.69
N ALA A 379 1.30 -12.94 -19.31
CA ALA A 379 1.24 -11.68 -18.58
C ALA A 379 0.49 -10.60 -19.39
N ASN A 380 0.70 -10.52 -20.71
CA ASN A 380 -0.04 -9.60 -21.57
C ASN A 380 -1.54 -9.95 -21.64
N VAL A 381 -1.88 -11.25 -21.72
CA VAL A 381 -3.27 -11.73 -21.68
C VAL A 381 -3.94 -11.35 -20.35
N GLU A 382 -3.27 -11.51 -19.21
CA GLU A 382 -3.85 -11.13 -17.92
C GLU A 382 -3.94 -9.61 -17.72
N ASN A 383 -2.92 -8.87 -18.15
CA ASN A 383 -2.88 -7.41 -18.02
C ASN A 383 -3.95 -6.73 -18.89
N GLN A 384 -4.28 -7.31 -20.04
CA GLN A 384 -5.08 -6.65 -21.09
C GLN A 384 -4.51 -5.28 -21.50
N LEU A 385 -3.22 -5.11 -21.30
CA LEU A 385 -2.43 -3.91 -21.58
C LEU A 385 -1.04 -4.35 -22.08
N PRO A 386 -0.34 -3.51 -22.87
CA PRO A 386 1.06 -3.75 -23.20
C PRO A 386 1.91 -4.08 -21.97
N LEU A 387 2.97 -4.87 -22.11
CA LEU A 387 3.91 -5.02 -21.01
C LEU A 387 4.87 -3.84 -20.99
N THR A 388 5.08 -3.27 -19.81
CA THR A 388 6.12 -2.27 -19.58
C THR A 388 7.51 -2.91 -19.62
N ASP A 389 8.53 -2.07 -19.85
CA ASP A 389 9.91 -2.51 -19.86
C ASP A 389 10.31 -3.19 -18.55
N GLU A 390 9.90 -2.62 -17.41
CA GLU A 390 10.18 -3.22 -16.11
C GLU A 390 9.42 -4.52 -15.86
N GLU A 391 8.19 -4.68 -16.36
CA GLU A 391 7.49 -5.97 -16.31
C GLU A 391 8.24 -7.03 -17.11
N LEU A 392 8.72 -6.70 -18.32
CA LEU A 392 9.51 -7.61 -19.14
C LEU A 392 10.82 -8.01 -18.45
N ILE A 393 11.55 -7.03 -17.91
CA ILE A 393 12.76 -7.30 -17.12
C ILE A 393 12.43 -8.23 -15.95
N PHE A 394 11.37 -7.94 -15.21
CA PHE A 394 10.95 -8.76 -14.06
C PHE A 394 10.59 -10.20 -14.46
N ILE A 395 9.93 -10.40 -15.61
CA ILE A 395 9.59 -11.72 -16.14
C ILE A 395 10.84 -12.52 -16.50
N ALA A 396 11.85 -11.89 -17.09
CA ALA A 396 13.10 -12.56 -17.41
C ALA A 396 13.96 -12.88 -16.19
N GLU A 397 13.99 -12.00 -15.19
CA GLU A 397 14.79 -12.19 -13.97
C GLU A 397 14.15 -13.20 -12.98
N HIS A 398 12.82 -13.30 -12.98
CA HIS A 398 12.07 -14.12 -12.01
C HIS A 398 11.01 -15.03 -12.66
N PRO A 399 11.38 -15.85 -13.65
CA PRO A 399 10.41 -16.60 -14.46
C PRO A 399 9.66 -17.68 -13.67
N ASP A 400 10.24 -18.23 -12.62
CA ASP A 400 9.57 -19.25 -11.79
C ASP A 400 8.49 -18.64 -10.90
N GLU A 401 8.79 -17.51 -10.26
CA GLU A 401 7.80 -16.76 -9.48
C GLU A 401 6.70 -16.21 -10.39
N VAL A 402 7.05 -15.66 -11.56
CA VAL A 402 6.05 -15.18 -12.53
C VAL A 402 5.14 -16.30 -13.02
N LYS A 403 5.67 -17.50 -13.27
CA LYS A 403 4.82 -18.65 -13.62
C LYS A 403 3.75 -18.91 -12.56
N GLU A 404 4.13 -18.86 -11.28
CA GLU A 404 3.19 -19.02 -10.17
C GLU A 404 2.20 -17.86 -10.08
N LEU A 405 2.65 -16.61 -10.26
CA LEU A 405 1.78 -15.42 -10.31
C LEU A 405 0.64 -15.56 -11.33
N LEU A 406 0.97 -16.07 -12.53
CA LEU A 406 0.05 -16.21 -13.67
C LEU A 406 -0.75 -17.53 -13.63
N THR A 407 -0.63 -18.31 -12.56
CA THR A 407 -1.39 -19.57 -12.42
C THR A 407 -2.64 -19.33 -11.60
N LEU A 408 -3.81 -19.53 -12.21
CA LEU A 408 -5.11 -19.54 -11.52
C LEU A 408 -5.64 -20.98 -11.40
N THR A 409 -6.03 -21.37 -10.19
CA THR A 409 -6.65 -22.66 -9.91
C THR A 409 -8.07 -22.41 -9.37
N PRO A 410 -9.13 -22.72 -10.15
CA PRO A 410 -10.51 -22.45 -9.75
C PRO A 410 -11.00 -23.33 -8.59
#